data_AF-E9AX80-F1
#
_entry.id   AF-E9AX80-F1
#
_cell.length_a   1.000
_cell.length_b   1.000
_cell.length_c   1.000
_cell.angle_alpha   90.00
_cell.angle_beta   90.00
_cell.angle_gamma   90.00
#
_symmetry.space_group_name_H-M   'P 1'
#
loop_
_entity.id
_entity.type
_entity.pdbx_description
1 polymer ?
#
loop_
_entity_poly.entity_id
_entity_poly.type
_entity_poly.pdbx_seq_one_letter_code
_entity_poly.pdbx_strand_id
1 'polypeptide(L)'
;MFFPSLRRLAQKDFDAWGYHIQWPQNQILSPLTGKVDFVVEDIKFAYNAWSLLRLAMFFGVKHPKVLSNMTTTTPSMDIMLSGNRLFFMHSHVKAHLNQSKVRIALTPNHPRAFPVQELVWETHCRFHDRQSAGVQLVLGMENGLSQEVVDACNLCTYIPQYGSVGSLSMLSALAIAAHSTWRAVVREDGTTFHTSLAFHDPSHGHMPLSNSPDRVRHSLPHEMNLLGCSNAAIKALLEERRRTYDLQVSVLIYNELGDRNIGAVIRNANVFNCEYVAIVNRRRFNRRGAIGTHKVMNVLFFDTVNDDAARQRFEGYEVWLLYPYYPNLVMYEAEGKEDASSNSSTFVRHEDPVLQAWGATQHQLTSEHPLVVLYPHLCQQTVFLDDDRSLASCVQDVKRRKLRGILLAVPEEGCSPHPCFCKLSHRVVYVTSPSFLPHQTQRGLNPALSTAIALERLRCAVDSLCLTSWPNGPGSHCV
;
A
#
# COMPACT_ATOMS: atom_id res chain seq x y z
N MET A 1 -6.54 48.20 11.29
CA MET A 1 -6.17 47.23 12.34
C MET A 1 -6.57 45.85 11.88
N PHE A 2 -5.57 45.05 11.46
CA PHE A 2 -5.76 43.66 11.06
C PHE A 2 -5.93 42.79 12.31
N PHE A 3 -7.06 42.11 12.46
CA PHE A 3 -7.17 41.00 13.40
C PHE A 3 -6.65 39.73 12.72
N PRO A 4 -5.66 39.03 13.29
CA PRO A 4 -5.29 37.72 12.81
C PRO A 4 -6.37 36.73 13.27
N SER A 5 -7.08 36.11 12.33
CA SER A 5 -7.93 34.95 12.62
C SER A 5 -7.03 33.81 13.09
N LEU A 6 -6.89 33.67 14.41
CA LEU A 6 -6.36 32.48 15.05
C LEU A 6 -7.29 31.31 14.71
N ARG A 7 -6.98 30.56 13.65
CA ARG A 7 -7.48 29.20 13.47
C ARG A 7 -6.97 28.37 14.66
N ARG A 8 -7.75 28.30 15.74
CA ARG A 8 -7.58 27.26 16.76
C ARG A 8 -8.01 25.95 16.09
N LEU A 9 -7.06 25.27 15.46
CA LEU A 9 -7.25 23.87 15.06
C LEU A 9 -7.51 23.07 16.34
N ALA A 10 -8.66 22.41 16.45
CA ALA A 10 -8.93 21.47 17.53
C ALA A 10 -7.81 20.41 17.59
N GLN A 11 -7.47 19.97 18.81
CA GLN A 11 -6.41 18.99 19.04
C GLN A 11 -6.90 17.62 18.52
N LYS A 12 -6.50 17.27 17.29
CA LYS A 12 -6.88 16.02 16.63
C LYS A 12 -6.26 14.83 17.34
N ASP A 13 -7.11 13.94 17.83
CA ASP A 13 -6.69 12.65 18.32
C ASP A 13 -6.66 11.63 17.18
N PHE A 14 -5.56 11.59 16.43
CA PHE A 14 -5.32 10.55 15.40
C PHE A 14 -5.31 9.14 16.01
N ASP A 15 -5.08 9.02 17.32
CA ASP A 15 -5.13 7.77 18.05
C ASP A 15 -6.57 7.39 18.44
N ALA A 16 -7.58 8.23 18.13
CA ALA A 16 -8.99 7.91 18.35
C ALA A 16 -9.48 6.68 17.59
N TRP A 17 -8.79 6.33 16.50
CA TRP A 17 -8.96 5.07 15.80
C TRP A 17 -8.70 3.84 16.70
N GLY A 18 -7.84 3.98 17.70
CA GLY A 18 -7.48 2.94 18.67
C GLY A 18 -8.45 2.83 19.86
N TYR A 19 -9.18 3.89 20.23
CA TYR A 19 -9.99 3.84 21.47
C TYR A 19 -11.12 2.81 21.46
N HIS A 20 -11.62 2.42 20.28
CA HIS A 20 -12.70 1.42 20.18
C HIS A 20 -12.50 0.50 18.97
N ILE A 21 -11.48 -0.36 19.02
CA ILE A 21 -11.19 -1.34 17.95
C ILE A 21 -12.29 -2.41 17.90
N GLN A 22 -13.08 -2.39 16.82
CA GLN A 22 -14.02 -3.48 16.52
C GLN A 22 -13.34 -4.54 15.64
N TRP A 23 -12.79 -5.59 16.26
CA TRP A 23 -12.12 -6.69 15.57
C TRP A 23 -12.52 -8.04 16.20
N PRO A 24 -13.51 -8.76 15.63
CA PRO A 24 -13.99 -10.02 16.18
C PRO A 24 -13.03 -11.19 15.87
N GLN A 25 -11.85 -11.21 16.51
CA GLN A 25 -10.75 -12.15 16.24
C GLN A 25 -11.08 -13.65 16.43
N ASN A 26 -12.19 -13.94 17.11
CA ASN A 26 -12.68 -15.31 17.36
C ASN A 26 -13.57 -15.85 16.22
N GLN A 27 -13.96 -15.01 15.26
CA GLN A 27 -14.77 -15.41 14.10
C GLN A 27 -13.88 -15.65 12.89
N ILE A 28 -14.37 -16.43 11.92
CA ILE A 28 -13.74 -16.53 10.60
C ILE A 28 -14.15 -15.28 9.83
N LEU A 29 -13.21 -14.32 9.69
CA LEU A 29 -13.47 -13.02 9.07
C LEU A 29 -13.11 -13.02 7.58
N SER A 30 -12.17 -13.85 7.19
CA SER A 30 -11.75 -14.05 5.81
C SER A 30 -11.16 -15.45 5.62
N PRO A 31 -10.93 -15.92 4.38
CA PRO A 31 -10.24 -17.19 4.14
C PRO A 31 -8.80 -17.21 4.67
N LEU A 32 -8.21 -16.04 4.95
CA LEU A 32 -6.89 -15.96 5.60
C LEU A 32 -6.96 -16.24 7.10
N THR A 33 -8.13 -16.11 7.73
CA THR A 33 -8.28 -16.27 9.17
C THR A 33 -7.85 -17.66 9.62
N GLY A 34 -6.76 -17.72 10.40
CA GLY A 34 -6.17 -18.97 10.89
C GLY A 34 -5.26 -19.68 9.89
N LYS A 35 -5.32 -19.35 8.59
CA LYS A 35 -4.42 -19.87 7.56
C LYS A 35 -3.13 -19.05 7.47
N VAL A 36 -3.23 -17.74 7.50
CA VAL A 36 -2.06 -16.84 7.43
C VAL A 36 -1.78 -16.24 8.80
N ASP A 37 -0.51 -16.27 9.20
CA ASP A 37 -0.02 -15.49 10.34
C ASP A 37 0.89 -14.37 9.84
N PHE A 38 0.74 -13.18 10.42
CA PHE A 38 1.77 -12.15 10.34
C PHE A 38 2.71 -12.27 11.52
N VAL A 39 4.00 -12.43 11.25
CA VAL A 39 5.04 -12.56 12.26
C VAL A 39 6.09 -11.48 12.00
N VAL A 40 6.35 -10.66 13.00
CA VAL A 40 7.47 -9.70 12.97
C VAL A 40 8.52 -10.12 13.98
N GLU A 41 9.79 -10.00 13.62
CA GLU A 41 10.88 -10.33 14.53
C GLU A 41 10.89 -9.37 15.74
N ASP A 42 10.82 -8.07 15.49
CA ASP A 42 10.74 -7.04 16.53
C ASP A 42 10.01 -5.79 16.03
N ILE A 43 9.47 -4.98 16.96
CA ILE A 43 8.73 -3.77 16.65
C ILE A 43 8.95 -2.68 17.71
N LYS A 44 9.60 -1.58 17.31
CA LYS A 44 10.07 -0.54 18.26
C LYS A 44 9.20 0.72 18.33
N PHE A 45 8.43 0.99 17.28
CA PHE A 45 7.69 2.24 17.10
C PHE A 45 6.17 2.01 17.11
N ALA A 46 5.43 2.91 17.76
CA ALA A 46 3.97 2.83 17.86
C ALA A 46 3.28 2.89 16.51
N TYR A 47 3.80 3.73 15.61
CA TYR A 47 3.32 3.81 14.25
C TYR A 47 3.38 2.46 13.51
N ASN A 48 4.48 1.70 13.65
CA ASN A 48 4.60 0.38 13.04
C ASN A 48 3.64 -0.61 13.72
N ALA A 49 3.56 -0.60 15.05
CA ALA A 49 2.64 -1.45 15.79
C ALA A 49 1.19 -1.27 15.32
N TRP A 50 0.74 -0.02 15.20
CA TRP A 50 -0.58 0.32 14.69
C TRP A 50 -0.81 -0.10 13.24
N SER A 51 0.18 0.14 12.38
CA SER A 51 0.12 -0.27 10.97
C SER A 51 0.02 -1.79 10.82
N LEU A 52 0.70 -2.55 11.68
CA LEU A 52 0.62 -4.02 11.69
C LEU A 52 -0.78 -4.51 12.07
N LEU A 53 -1.40 -3.95 13.13
CA LEU A 53 -2.77 -4.31 13.51
C LEU A 53 -3.76 -3.96 12.40
N ARG A 54 -3.63 -2.77 11.80
CA ARG A 54 -4.51 -2.34 10.69
C ARG A 54 -4.41 -3.26 9.49
N LEU A 55 -3.21 -3.67 9.14
CA LEU A 55 -3.00 -4.63 8.06
C LEU A 55 -3.66 -5.99 8.37
N ALA A 56 -3.51 -6.47 9.61
CA ALA A 56 -4.12 -7.72 10.05
C ALA A 56 -5.65 -7.65 10.05
N MET A 57 -6.23 -6.56 10.56
CA MET A 57 -7.67 -6.30 10.51
C MET A 57 -8.20 -6.23 9.08
N PHE A 58 -7.49 -5.52 8.19
CA PHE A 58 -7.91 -5.35 6.80
C PHE A 58 -8.02 -6.69 6.06
N PHE A 59 -7.03 -7.58 6.24
CA PHE A 59 -6.98 -8.88 5.57
C PHE A 59 -7.62 -10.03 6.38
N GLY A 60 -8.16 -9.77 7.57
CA GLY A 60 -8.77 -10.77 8.44
C GLY A 60 -7.78 -11.80 9.00
N VAL A 61 -6.50 -11.42 9.14
CA VAL A 61 -5.50 -12.22 9.85
C VAL A 61 -5.77 -12.14 11.36
N LYS A 62 -5.42 -13.17 12.14
CA LYS A 62 -5.59 -13.14 13.61
C LYS A 62 -4.51 -12.28 14.28
N HIS A 63 -4.36 -12.42 15.60
CA HIS A 63 -3.32 -11.78 16.41
C HIS A 63 -1.94 -11.89 15.75
N PRO A 64 -1.34 -10.76 15.29
CA PRO A 64 0.02 -10.75 14.79
C PRO A 64 0.98 -11.19 15.90
N LYS A 65 2.08 -11.82 15.50
CA LYS A 65 3.08 -12.36 16.43
C LYS A 65 4.34 -11.49 16.40
N VAL A 66 4.88 -11.19 17.56
CA VAL A 66 6.18 -10.54 17.74
C VAL A 66 7.11 -11.54 18.43
N LEU A 67 8.24 -11.87 17.78
CA LEU A 67 9.18 -12.86 18.31
C LEU A 67 9.95 -12.31 19.52
N SER A 68 10.35 -11.04 19.45
CA SER A 68 11.07 -10.37 20.53
C SER A 68 10.23 -10.19 21.80
N ASN A 69 10.92 -9.86 22.89
CA ASN A 69 10.31 -9.43 24.13
C ASN A 69 9.87 -7.95 24.15
N MET A 70 10.08 -7.21 23.05
CA MET A 70 9.81 -5.78 22.93
C MET A 70 10.40 -4.89 24.05
N THR A 71 11.56 -5.29 24.60
CA THR A 71 12.20 -4.55 25.70
C THR A 71 12.90 -3.27 25.25
N THR A 72 13.33 -3.17 23.99
CA THR A 72 13.99 -1.98 23.43
C THR A 72 13.03 -1.14 22.61
N THR A 73 11.88 -0.80 23.18
CA THR A 73 10.85 0.02 22.51
C THR A 73 11.04 1.51 22.77
N THR A 74 10.46 2.33 21.89
CA THR A 74 10.39 3.79 22.12
C THR A 74 9.43 4.10 23.27
N PRO A 75 9.54 5.26 23.96
CA PRO A 75 8.61 5.62 25.03
C PRO A 75 7.12 5.58 24.61
N SER A 76 6.82 5.92 23.35
CA SER A 76 5.46 5.81 22.79
C SER A 76 4.90 4.38 22.71
N MET A 77 5.77 3.37 22.83
CA MET A 77 5.44 1.94 22.80
C MET A 77 5.54 1.28 24.18
N ASP A 78 6.08 1.97 25.17
CA ASP A 78 6.31 1.42 26.50
C ASP A 78 5.00 1.38 27.31
N ILE A 79 4.50 0.18 27.56
CA ILE A 79 3.24 -0.06 28.27
C ILE A 79 3.22 0.54 29.69
N MET A 80 4.37 0.64 30.36
CA MET A 80 4.49 1.26 31.70
C MET A 80 4.31 2.78 31.64
N LEU A 81 4.57 3.39 30.48
CA LEU A 81 4.36 4.80 30.19
C LEU A 81 3.05 5.04 29.42
N SER A 82 2.06 4.16 29.59
CA SER A 82 0.78 4.15 28.85
C SER A 82 0.92 3.84 27.34
N GLY A 83 2.07 3.34 26.90
CA GLY A 83 2.37 2.96 25.52
C GLY A 83 1.60 1.72 25.07
N ASN A 84 0.57 1.96 24.27
CA ASN A 84 -0.07 1.00 23.38
C ASN A 84 -0.51 -0.35 24.00
N ARG A 85 -1.22 -0.33 25.14
CA ARG A 85 -1.92 -1.50 25.73
C ARG A 85 -2.74 -2.27 24.70
N LEU A 86 -3.39 -1.56 23.77
CA LEU A 86 -4.20 -2.13 22.71
C LEU A 86 -3.41 -3.04 21.77
N PHE A 87 -2.16 -2.69 21.46
CA PHE A 87 -1.28 -3.57 20.70
C PHE A 87 -1.05 -4.90 21.42
N PHE A 88 -0.73 -4.88 22.71
CA PHE A 88 -0.55 -6.10 23.49
C PHE A 88 -1.85 -6.92 23.64
N MET A 89 -3.01 -6.27 23.67
CA MET A 89 -4.31 -6.97 23.71
C MET A 89 -4.62 -7.69 22.40
N HIS A 90 -4.11 -7.20 21.27
CA HIS A 90 -4.43 -7.71 19.94
C HIS A 90 -3.26 -8.40 19.22
N SER A 91 -2.12 -8.59 19.89
CA SER A 91 -0.95 -9.28 19.36
C SER A 91 -0.40 -10.29 20.37
N HIS A 92 0.42 -11.23 19.90
CA HIS A 92 1.17 -12.16 20.76
C HIS A 92 2.64 -11.77 20.77
N VAL A 93 3.15 -11.29 21.90
CA VAL A 93 4.55 -10.91 22.10
C VAL A 93 5.31 -12.06 22.78
N LYS A 94 6.62 -12.19 22.53
CA LYS A 94 7.42 -13.39 22.88
C LYS A 94 6.83 -14.66 22.25
N ALA A 95 6.29 -14.53 21.04
CA ALA A 95 5.73 -15.65 20.32
C ALA A 95 6.84 -16.50 19.67
N HIS A 96 6.50 -17.73 19.30
CA HIS A 96 7.39 -18.61 18.54
C HIS A 96 6.90 -18.79 17.10
N LEU A 97 7.83 -19.06 16.20
CA LEU A 97 7.51 -19.55 14.86
C LEU A 97 6.76 -20.88 14.96
N ASN A 98 5.71 -21.03 14.16
CA ASN A 98 4.91 -22.24 14.12
C ASN A 98 5.52 -23.23 13.12
N GLN A 99 6.08 -24.32 13.63
CA GLN A 99 6.75 -25.32 12.82
C GLN A 99 5.82 -26.10 11.88
N SER A 100 4.51 -26.15 12.17
CA SER A 100 3.56 -26.83 11.28
C SER A 100 3.20 -26.02 10.04
N LYS A 101 3.43 -24.70 10.07
CA LYS A 101 3.13 -23.79 8.95
C LYS A 101 4.36 -23.59 8.07
N VAL A 102 4.15 -23.32 6.78
CA VAL A 102 5.22 -22.88 5.88
C VAL A 102 5.63 -21.46 6.29
N ARG A 103 6.89 -21.27 6.66
CA ARG A 103 7.46 -19.99 7.09
C ARG A 103 8.13 -19.30 5.91
N ILE A 104 7.63 -18.13 5.53
CA ILE A 104 8.09 -17.35 4.37
C ILE A 104 8.75 -16.08 4.90
N ALA A 105 10.07 -16.00 4.80
CA ALA A 105 10.85 -14.83 5.21
C ALA A 105 10.79 -13.75 4.13
N LEU A 106 10.37 -12.53 4.49
CA LEU A 106 10.48 -11.33 3.67
C LEU A 106 11.86 -10.70 3.94
N THR A 107 12.84 -11.07 3.11
CA THR A 107 14.24 -10.65 3.25
C THR A 107 14.61 -9.71 2.10
N PRO A 108 15.07 -8.48 2.38
CA PRO A 108 15.44 -7.56 1.32
C PRO A 108 16.69 -8.01 0.54
N ASN A 109 17.56 -8.83 1.14
CA ASN A 109 18.76 -9.34 0.48
C ASN A 109 19.16 -10.68 1.11
N HIS A 110 18.99 -11.78 0.37
CA HIS A 110 19.41 -13.11 0.81
C HIS A 110 19.64 -14.03 -0.40
N PRO A 111 20.69 -14.89 -0.44
CA PRO A 111 21.02 -15.71 -1.61
C PRO A 111 19.92 -16.70 -2.04
N ARG A 112 19.12 -17.17 -1.09
CA ARG A 112 17.96 -18.05 -1.35
C ARG A 112 16.69 -17.30 -1.73
N ALA A 113 16.70 -15.97 -1.76
CA ALA A 113 15.48 -15.19 -1.95
C ALA A 113 15.10 -15.05 -3.43
N PHE A 114 13.81 -15.17 -3.71
CA PHE A 114 13.21 -14.98 -5.02
C PHE A 114 12.07 -13.93 -4.95
N PRO A 115 11.62 -13.33 -6.07
CA PRO A 115 10.51 -12.39 -6.07
C PRO A 115 9.25 -12.93 -5.40
N VAL A 116 8.57 -12.11 -4.60
CA VAL A 116 7.30 -12.49 -3.94
C VAL A 116 6.22 -12.91 -4.95
N GLN A 117 6.28 -12.40 -6.18
CA GLN A 117 5.35 -12.69 -7.27
C GLN A 117 5.48 -14.13 -7.79
N GLU A 118 6.63 -14.78 -7.59
CA GLU A 118 6.89 -16.15 -8.02
C GLU A 118 6.44 -17.19 -6.98
N LEU A 119 5.81 -16.76 -5.87
CA LEU A 119 5.23 -17.68 -4.89
C LEU A 119 4.08 -18.49 -5.49
N VAL A 120 4.30 -19.81 -5.60
CA VAL A 120 3.27 -20.76 -6.04
C VAL A 120 2.46 -21.22 -4.83
N TRP A 121 1.32 -20.58 -4.60
CA TRP A 121 0.51 -20.84 -3.40
C TRP A 121 -0.06 -22.27 -3.34
N GLU A 122 -0.42 -22.85 -4.49
CA GLU A 122 -0.98 -24.22 -4.58
C GLU A 122 -0.07 -25.29 -3.95
N THR A 123 1.25 -25.08 -3.97
CA THR A 123 2.26 -25.98 -3.39
C THR A 123 2.55 -25.72 -1.92
N HIS A 124 2.13 -24.57 -1.39
CA HIS A 124 2.52 -24.11 -0.05
C HIS A 124 1.34 -23.96 0.92
N CYS A 125 0.17 -23.60 0.42
CA CYS A 125 -1.06 -23.49 1.20
C CYS A 125 -2.28 -23.47 0.28
N ARG A 126 -3.17 -24.43 0.45
CA ARG A 126 -4.54 -24.39 -0.08
C ARG A 126 -5.42 -23.71 0.97
N PHE A 127 -6.02 -22.57 0.65
CA PHE A 127 -6.71 -21.74 1.65
C PHE A 127 -8.06 -22.35 2.07
N HIS A 128 -8.74 -23.03 1.14
CA HIS A 128 -10.04 -23.66 1.40
C HIS A 128 -9.94 -25.08 1.97
N ASP A 129 -8.76 -25.70 1.92
CA ASP A 129 -8.54 -27.01 2.53
C ASP A 129 -8.41 -26.87 4.06
N ARG A 130 -9.34 -27.46 4.81
CA ARG A 130 -9.32 -27.43 6.28
C ARG A 130 -8.07 -28.09 6.87
N GLN A 131 -7.47 -29.06 6.21
CA GLN A 131 -6.27 -29.76 6.67
C GLN A 131 -4.97 -29.00 6.38
N SER A 132 -4.99 -28.03 5.45
CA SER A 132 -3.84 -27.17 5.18
C SER A 132 -3.40 -26.43 6.45
N ALA A 133 -2.14 -26.63 6.85
CA ALA A 133 -1.60 -25.99 8.05
C ALA A 133 -1.54 -24.46 7.92
N GLY A 134 -1.40 -23.95 6.69
CA GLY A 134 -1.28 -22.52 6.39
C GLY A 134 0.16 -22.01 6.36
N VAL A 135 0.32 -20.69 6.31
CA VAL A 135 1.63 -20.02 6.20
C VAL A 135 1.87 -18.98 7.28
N GLN A 136 3.14 -18.62 7.46
CA GLN A 136 3.56 -17.46 8.23
C GLN A 136 4.36 -16.53 7.33
N LEU A 137 3.91 -15.29 7.20
CA LEU A 137 4.71 -14.22 6.60
C LEU A 137 5.59 -13.64 7.70
N VAL A 138 6.89 -13.86 7.61
CA VAL A 138 7.89 -13.50 8.62
C VAL A 138 8.67 -12.30 8.13
N LEU A 139 8.67 -11.22 8.90
CA LEU A 139 9.28 -9.95 8.52
C LEU A 139 10.22 -9.45 9.62
N GLY A 140 11.38 -8.98 9.19
CA GLY A 140 12.38 -8.41 10.09
C GLY A 140 12.10 -6.95 10.43
N MET A 141 13.06 -6.33 11.10
CA MET A 141 13.05 -4.87 11.29
C MET A 141 13.50 -4.16 10.00
N GLU A 142 13.65 -2.83 10.05
CA GLU A 142 14.19 -2.03 8.94
C GLU A 142 15.58 -2.51 8.46
N ASN A 143 16.34 -3.24 9.28
CA ASN A 143 17.64 -3.82 8.93
C ASN A 143 17.54 -5.27 8.39
N GLY A 144 16.33 -5.79 8.19
CA GLY A 144 16.10 -7.19 7.80
C GLY A 144 15.89 -8.12 8.99
N LEU A 145 15.93 -9.42 8.70
CA LEU A 145 15.78 -10.52 9.66
C LEU A 145 17.15 -10.95 10.20
N SER A 146 17.22 -11.40 11.46
CA SER A 146 18.40 -12.11 11.95
C SER A 146 18.61 -13.43 11.22
N GLN A 147 19.86 -13.88 11.13
CA GLN A 147 20.21 -15.13 10.47
C GLN A 147 19.48 -16.33 11.08
N GLU A 148 19.36 -16.37 12.42
CA GLU A 148 18.62 -17.40 13.14
C GLU A 148 17.17 -17.51 12.66
N VAL A 149 16.47 -16.38 12.50
CA VAL A 149 15.08 -16.37 12.04
C VAL A 149 14.97 -16.74 10.56
N VAL A 150 15.92 -16.29 9.72
CA VAL A 150 15.96 -16.65 8.29
C VAL A 150 16.21 -18.15 8.10
N ASP A 151 17.11 -18.74 8.88
CA ASP A 151 17.43 -20.18 8.84
C ASP A 151 16.25 -21.03 9.33
N ALA A 152 15.45 -20.48 10.24
CA ALA A 152 14.20 -21.09 10.64
C ALA A 152 13.09 -20.95 9.58
N CYS A 153 13.25 -20.18 8.50
CA CYS A 153 12.22 -20.05 7.46
C CYS A 153 12.40 -21.06 6.32
N ASN A 154 11.28 -21.60 5.84
CA ASN A 154 11.25 -22.56 4.75
C ASN A 154 11.58 -21.89 3.40
N LEU A 155 11.05 -20.68 3.19
CA LEU A 155 11.23 -19.90 1.96
C LEU A 155 11.77 -18.51 2.31
N CYS A 156 12.50 -17.92 1.38
CA CYS A 156 12.91 -16.52 1.43
C CYS A 156 12.39 -15.82 0.18
N THR A 157 11.76 -14.67 0.36
CA THR A 157 11.28 -13.85 -0.75
C THR A 157 11.66 -12.38 -0.56
N TYR A 158 11.68 -11.63 -1.65
CA TYR A 158 11.88 -10.20 -1.64
C TYR A 158 10.80 -9.49 -2.46
N ILE A 159 10.62 -8.19 -2.20
CA ILE A 159 9.78 -7.33 -3.04
C ILE A 159 10.66 -6.72 -4.12
N PRO A 160 10.44 -7.02 -5.42
CA PRO A 160 11.17 -6.39 -6.50
C PRO A 160 11.07 -4.86 -6.47
N GLN A 161 12.21 -4.19 -6.67
CA GLN A 161 12.31 -2.74 -6.68
C GLN A 161 12.72 -2.24 -8.06
N TYR A 162 12.32 -1.01 -8.39
CA TYR A 162 12.47 -0.39 -9.71
C TYR A 162 13.35 0.87 -9.65
N GLY A 163 13.59 1.39 -8.46
CA GLY A 163 14.59 2.40 -8.14
C GLY A 163 15.17 2.09 -6.77
N SER A 164 16.33 2.63 -6.39
CA SER A 164 16.79 2.50 -5.00
C SER A 164 18.00 3.36 -4.62
N VAL A 165 17.99 3.87 -3.38
CA VAL A 165 19.18 4.09 -2.51
C VAL A 165 18.83 3.56 -1.10
N GLY A 166 17.93 2.57 -1.03
CA GLY A 166 17.31 2.08 0.21
C GLY A 166 16.07 1.23 -0.04
N SER A 167 15.73 0.37 0.92
CA SER A 167 14.61 -0.59 0.84
C SER A 167 13.25 0.04 1.15
N LEU A 168 12.14 -0.65 0.85
CA LEU A 168 10.80 -0.33 1.37
C LEU A 168 10.76 -0.29 2.90
N SER A 169 9.76 0.39 3.48
CA SER A 169 9.46 0.23 4.91
C SER A 169 9.06 -1.20 5.21
N MET A 170 9.38 -1.70 6.40
CA MET A 170 9.09 -3.10 6.75
C MET A 170 7.60 -3.43 6.52
N LEU A 171 6.67 -2.57 6.94
CA LEU A 171 5.24 -2.87 6.82
C LEU A 171 4.67 -2.62 5.43
N SER A 172 5.28 -1.75 4.63
CA SER A 172 4.98 -1.67 3.20
C SER A 172 5.30 -2.98 2.49
N ALA A 173 6.42 -3.64 2.83
CA ALA A 173 6.75 -4.95 2.30
C ALA A 173 5.77 -6.04 2.76
N LEU A 174 5.39 -6.06 4.05
CA LEU A 174 4.36 -6.98 4.54
C LEU A 174 3.00 -6.73 3.89
N ALA A 175 2.62 -5.47 3.63
CA ALA A 175 1.36 -5.15 2.99
C ALA A 175 1.28 -5.69 1.55
N ILE A 176 2.37 -5.57 0.79
CA ILE A 176 2.48 -6.17 -0.55
C ILE A 176 2.40 -7.70 -0.47
N ALA A 177 3.15 -8.32 0.44
CA ALA A 177 3.13 -9.78 0.61
C ALA A 177 1.74 -10.29 1.01
N ALA A 178 1.08 -9.62 1.97
CA ALA A 178 -0.27 -9.93 2.42
C ALA A 178 -1.30 -9.79 1.29
N HIS A 179 -1.21 -8.74 0.48
CA HIS A 179 -2.06 -8.57 -0.69
C HIS A 179 -1.80 -9.63 -1.77
N SER A 180 -0.54 -10.02 -1.97
CA SER A 180 -0.19 -11.12 -2.87
C SER A 180 -0.79 -12.45 -2.39
N THR A 181 -0.77 -12.72 -1.08
CA THR A 181 -1.45 -13.87 -0.47
C THR A 181 -2.96 -13.80 -0.66
N TRP A 182 -3.55 -12.63 -0.44
CA TRP A 182 -4.99 -12.40 -0.66
C TRP A 182 -5.41 -12.69 -2.11
N ARG A 183 -4.62 -12.24 -3.08
CA ARG A 183 -4.88 -12.52 -4.51
C ARG A 183 -4.89 -14.01 -4.83
N ALA A 184 -4.06 -14.79 -4.16
CA ALA A 184 -4.04 -16.24 -4.35
C ALA A 184 -5.33 -16.91 -3.86
N VAL A 185 -5.88 -16.45 -2.74
CA VAL A 185 -7.19 -16.90 -2.23
C VAL A 185 -8.30 -16.61 -3.23
N VAL A 186 -8.41 -15.35 -3.69
CA VAL A 186 -9.49 -14.93 -4.59
C VAL A 186 -9.47 -15.74 -5.89
N ARG A 187 -8.28 -16.18 -6.34
CA ARG A 187 -8.12 -17.08 -7.50
C ARG A 187 -8.57 -18.52 -7.22
N GLU A 188 -8.38 -19.05 -6.00
CA GLU A 188 -8.87 -20.39 -5.63
C GLU A 188 -10.41 -20.47 -5.62
N ASP A 189 -11.10 -19.40 -5.21
CA ASP A 189 -12.58 -19.33 -5.16
C ASP A 189 -13.24 -19.28 -6.56
N GLY A 190 -12.49 -18.92 -7.60
CA GLY A 190 -12.99 -18.86 -8.98
C GLY A 190 -12.91 -20.22 -9.68
N THR A 191 -14.05 -20.89 -9.92
CA THR A 191 -14.21 -22.08 -10.78
C THR A 191 -13.94 -21.82 -12.28
N THR A 192 -13.06 -20.89 -12.62
CA THR A 192 -12.61 -20.69 -14.00
C THR A 192 -11.33 -21.47 -14.26
N PHE A 193 -11.49 -22.73 -14.67
CA PHE A 193 -10.53 -23.41 -15.55
C PHE A 193 -10.47 -22.62 -16.87
N HIS A 194 -9.76 -21.51 -16.99
CA HIS A 194 -9.49 -20.92 -18.32
C HIS A 194 -8.33 -19.90 -18.27
N THR A 195 -7.24 -20.28 -18.95
CA THR A 195 -6.14 -19.43 -19.46
C THR A 195 -5.83 -18.22 -18.59
N SER A 196 -5.06 -18.50 -17.55
CA SER A 196 -4.41 -17.50 -16.73
C SER A 196 -3.55 -16.60 -17.64
N LEU A 197 -3.93 -15.32 -17.79
CA LEU A 197 -2.95 -14.24 -17.86
C LEU A 197 -2.33 -14.08 -16.46
N ALA A 198 -1.89 -15.19 -15.85
CA ALA A 198 -0.99 -15.11 -14.72
C ALA A 198 0.17 -14.31 -15.26
N PHE A 199 0.47 -13.21 -14.58
CA PHE A 199 1.77 -12.57 -14.65
C PHE A 199 2.80 -13.61 -14.19
N HIS A 200 3.11 -14.55 -15.08
CA HIS A 200 4.09 -15.62 -14.92
C HIS A 200 5.46 -15.15 -15.38
N ASP A 201 5.53 -14.00 -16.06
CA ASP A 201 6.79 -13.40 -16.44
C ASP A 201 7.32 -12.53 -15.29
N PRO A 202 8.62 -12.64 -14.99
CA PRO A 202 9.24 -11.95 -13.87
C PRO A 202 9.09 -10.44 -14.07
N SER A 203 8.57 -9.79 -13.02
CA SER A 203 8.56 -8.33 -12.93
C SER A 203 9.96 -7.80 -13.26
N HIS A 204 10.10 -6.71 -14.03
CA HIS A 204 11.44 -6.22 -14.39
C HIS A 204 12.21 -5.69 -13.17
N GLY A 205 11.54 -5.52 -12.03
CA GLY A 205 12.16 -5.14 -10.76
C GLY A 205 13.23 -6.11 -10.29
N HIS A 206 14.11 -5.60 -9.43
CA HIS A 206 15.30 -6.32 -8.96
C HIS A 206 15.27 -6.54 -7.45
N MET A 207 16.11 -7.48 -6.97
CA MET A 207 16.36 -7.63 -5.55
C MET A 207 16.98 -6.35 -4.96
N PRO A 208 16.54 -5.90 -3.77
CA PRO A 208 17.16 -4.77 -3.08
C PRO A 208 18.65 -5.04 -2.77
N LEU A 209 19.54 -4.10 -3.10
CA LEU A 209 21.00 -4.17 -2.82
C LEU A 209 21.69 -5.43 -3.41
N SER A 210 21.75 -5.54 -4.74
CA SER A 210 22.59 -6.55 -5.38
C SER A 210 24.07 -6.19 -5.21
N ASN A 211 24.74 -6.78 -4.22
CA ASN A 211 26.22 -6.73 -4.11
C ASN A 211 26.92 -7.59 -5.18
N SER A 212 26.26 -7.93 -6.30
CA SER A 212 26.86 -8.72 -7.38
C SER A 212 27.53 -7.80 -8.41
N PRO A 213 28.86 -7.86 -8.57
CA PRO A 213 29.58 -7.09 -9.59
C PRO A 213 29.33 -7.59 -11.01
N ASP A 214 28.75 -8.79 -11.17
CA ASP A 214 28.54 -9.43 -12.48
C ASP A 214 27.22 -9.05 -13.13
N ARG A 215 27.32 -8.55 -14.37
CA ARG A 215 26.14 -8.15 -15.15
C ARG A 215 25.44 -9.34 -15.79
N VAL A 216 24.19 -9.62 -15.42
CA VAL A 216 23.34 -10.57 -16.14
C VAL A 216 22.72 -9.87 -17.37
N ARG A 217 23.12 -10.27 -18.58
CA ARG A 217 22.54 -9.76 -19.84
C ARG A 217 21.02 -9.99 -19.83
N HIS A 218 20.25 -8.95 -20.19
CA HIS A 218 18.77 -8.92 -20.31
C HIS A 218 17.94 -8.65 -19.03
N SER A 219 18.56 -8.24 -17.92
CA SER A 219 17.86 -7.73 -16.72
C SER A 219 17.97 -6.19 -16.62
N LEU A 220 17.05 -5.50 -15.90
CA LEU A 220 17.29 -4.12 -15.48
C LEU A 220 18.68 -4.06 -14.82
N PRO A 221 19.50 -3.01 -15.07
CA PRO A 221 20.89 -2.97 -14.61
C PRO A 221 20.94 -3.20 -13.09
N HIS A 222 21.41 -4.36 -12.69
CA HIS A 222 21.71 -4.81 -11.33
C HIS A 222 22.61 -3.75 -10.72
N GLU A 223 22.03 -2.85 -9.92
CA GLU A 223 22.65 -1.56 -9.71
C GLU A 223 23.79 -1.66 -8.70
N MET A 224 24.89 -1.05 -9.14
CA MET A 224 26.00 -0.56 -8.33
C MET A 224 25.51 -0.06 -6.96
N ASN A 225 26.35 -0.22 -5.95
CA ASN A 225 26.10 0.41 -4.66
C ASN A 225 25.97 1.95 -4.81
N LEU A 226 24.74 2.45 -4.84
CA LEU A 226 24.43 3.87 -4.99
C LEU A 226 24.69 4.68 -3.73
N LEU A 227 25.04 4.05 -2.60
CA LEU A 227 25.35 4.75 -1.35
C LEU A 227 26.53 5.71 -1.49
N GLY A 228 27.46 5.44 -2.41
CA GLY A 228 28.59 6.31 -2.73
C GLY A 228 28.28 7.44 -3.72
N CYS A 229 27.11 7.42 -4.38
CA CYS A 229 26.74 8.42 -5.38
C CYS A 229 26.18 9.70 -4.75
N SER A 230 26.35 10.83 -5.43
CA SER A 230 25.68 12.07 -5.05
C SER A 230 24.17 11.98 -5.32
N ASN A 231 23.34 12.73 -4.59
CA ASN A 231 21.89 12.75 -4.81
C ASN A 231 21.52 13.13 -6.27
N ALA A 232 22.32 13.99 -6.92
CA ALA A 232 22.11 14.38 -8.30
C ALA A 232 22.41 13.25 -9.29
N ALA A 233 23.48 12.49 -9.05
CA ALA A 233 23.82 11.32 -9.86
C ALA A 233 22.73 10.23 -9.73
N ILE A 234 22.27 9.96 -8.51
CA ILE A 234 21.16 9.03 -8.27
C ILE A 234 19.90 9.48 -9.04
N LYS A 235 19.55 10.77 -8.98
CA LYS A 235 18.38 11.30 -9.71
C LYS A 235 18.47 11.06 -11.22
N ALA A 236 19.62 11.33 -11.81
CA ALA A 236 19.84 11.14 -13.24
C ALA A 236 19.70 9.67 -13.64
N LEU A 237 20.30 8.75 -12.87
CA LEU A 237 20.18 7.30 -13.10
C LEU A 237 18.73 6.81 -12.99
N LEU A 238 18.01 7.23 -11.94
CA LEU A 238 16.61 6.88 -11.76
C LEU A 238 15.73 7.42 -12.88
N GLU A 239 16.01 8.63 -13.38
CA GLU A 239 15.31 9.23 -14.51
C GLU A 239 15.58 8.48 -15.82
N GLU A 240 16.83 8.11 -16.10
CA GLU A 240 17.19 7.30 -17.26
C GLU A 240 16.42 5.97 -17.26
N ARG A 241 16.39 5.29 -16.11
CA ARG A 241 15.61 4.06 -15.96
C ARG A 241 14.11 4.30 -16.15
N ARG A 242 13.54 5.41 -15.66
CA ARG A 242 12.11 5.71 -15.86
C ARG A 242 11.72 5.79 -17.34
N ARG A 243 12.65 6.20 -18.21
CA ARG A 243 12.41 6.32 -19.67
C ARG A 243 12.22 4.97 -20.35
N THR A 244 12.60 3.85 -19.72
CA THR A 244 12.39 2.51 -20.28
C THR A 244 11.00 1.95 -19.99
N TYR A 245 10.19 2.63 -19.18
CA TYR A 245 8.83 2.19 -18.86
C TYR A 245 7.81 2.75 -19.86
N ASP A 246 6.92 1.89 -20.34
CA ASP A 246 5.85 2.25 -21.29
C ASP A 246 4.87 3.30 -20.73
N LEU A 247 4.66 3.27 -19.41
CA LEU A 247 3.80 4.23 -18.71
C LEU A 247 4.50 4.75 -17.45
N GLN A 248 4.39 6.06 -17.24
CA GLN A 248 4.83 6.68 -16.01
C GLN A 248 3.80 6.45 -14.89
N VAL A 249 4.29 6.35 -13.65
CA VAL A 249 3.45 6.30 -12.45
C VAL A 249 3.89 7.43 -11.54
N SER A 250 2.93 8.16 -10.99
CA SER A 250 3.16 9.26 -10.06
C SER A 250 2.13 9.24 -8.93
N VAL A 251 2.43 9.91 -7.82
CA VAL A 251 1.54 9.98 -6.65
C VAL A 251 1.10 11.41 -6.41
N LEU A 252 -0.19 11.60 -6.11
CA LEU A 252 -0.80 12.87 -5.72
C LEU A 252 -1.38 12.73 -4.31
N ILE A 253 -0.95 13.56 -3.36
CA ILE A 253 -1.36 13.48 -1.95
C ILE A 253 -2.00 14.81 -1.55
N TYR A 254 -3.15 14.75 -0.89
CA TYR A 254 -3.73 15.91 -0.22
C TYR A 254 -3.14 16.00 1.19
N ASN A 255 -2.79 17.18 1.67
CA ASN A 255 -2.13 17.34 2.97
C ASN A 255 -2.65 18.58 3.69
N GLU A 256 -3.91 18.60 4.09
CA GLU A 256 -4.45 19.67 4.93
C GLU A 256 -4.15 19.41 6.42
N LEU A 257 -4.25 18.15 6.84
CA LEU A 257 -4.19 17.76 8.25
C LEU A 257 -2.78 17.47 8.74
N GLY A 258 -1.80 17.37 7.85
CA GLY A 258 -0.42 17.02 8.22
C GLY A 258 -0.23 15.51 8.33
N ASP A 259 -0.58 14.79 7.27
CA ASP A 259 -0.53 13.34 7.23
C ASP A 259 0.89 12.82 7.55
N ARG A 260 0.96 11.89 8.52
CA ARG A 260 2.22 11.33 9.03
C ARG A 260 2.84 10.30 8.07
N ASN A 261 2.07 9.79 7.12
CA ASN A 261 2.45 8.73 6.18
C ASN A 261 3.19 9.24 4.95
N ILE A 262 3.16 10.55 4.65
CA ILE A 262 3.74 11.13 3.42
C ILE A 262 5.20 10.71 3.22
N GLY A 263 6.00 10.69 4.28
CA GLY A 263 7.39 10.24 4.20
C GLY A 263 7.51 8.79 3.71
N ALA A 264 6.67 7.88 4.21
CA ALA A 264 6.65 6.49 3.77
C ALA A 264 6.07 6.34 2.36
N VAL A 265 5.09 7.16 1.97
CA VAL A 265 4.58 7.21 0.58
C VAL A 265 5.68 7.65 -0.39
N ILE A 266 6.49 8.65 -0.04
CA ILE A 266 7.67 9.07 -0.83
C ILE A 266 8.69 7.92 -0.96
N ARG A 267 8.91 7.16 0.12
CA ARG A 267 9.79 5.99 0.11
C ARG A 267 9.26 4.90 -0.84
N ASN A 268 7.96 4.60 -0.80
CA ASN A 268 7.32 3.66 -1.73
C ASN A 268 7.44 4.14 -3.18
N ALA A 269 7.14 5.42 -3.42
CA ALA A 269 7.27 6.03 -4.74
C ALA A 269 8.70 5.92 -5.29
N ASN A 270 9.71 6.05 -4.45
CA ASN A 270 11.10 5.89 -4.84
C ASN A 270 11.44 4.44 -5.21
N VAL A 271 11.00 3.48 -4.39
CA VAL A 271 11.20 2.04 -4.64
C VAL A 271 10.58 1.63 -5.97
N PHE A 272 9.37 2.10 -6.29
CA PHE A 272 8.71 1.80 -7.56
C PHE A 272 9.08 2.77 -8.69
N ASN A 273 10.09 3.61 -8.47
CA ASN A 273 10.61 4.62 -9.40
C ASN A 273 9.51 5.46 -10.07
N CYS A 274 8.60 6.00 -9.24
CA CYS A 274 7.61 6.97 -9.69
C CYS A 274 8.28 8.24 -10.21
N GLU A 275 7.63 8.95 -11.13
CA GLU A 275 8.21 10.14 -11.73
C GLU A 275 8.26 11.31 -10.75
N TYR A 276 7.20 11.48 -9.97
CA TYR A 276 7.12 12.48 -8.90
C TYR A 276 6.08 12.12 -7.83
N VAL A 277 6.19 12.80 -6.68
CA VAL A 277 5.15 12.87 -5.66
C VAL A 277 4.70 14.32 -5.54
N ALA A 278 3.45 14.60 -5.90
CA ALA A 278 2.82 15.91 -5.75
C ALA A 278 2.07 15.98 -4.43
N ILE A 279 2.34 17.02 -3.63
CA ILE A 279 1.67 17.27 -2.35
C ILE A 279 0.89 18.58 -2.47
N VAL A 280 -0.41 18.51 -2.26
CA VAL A 280 -1.33 19.65 -2.33
C VAL A 280 -1.63 20.17 -0.93
N ASN A 281 -1.84 21.48 -0.80
CA ASN A 281 -2.14 22.20 0.44
C ASN A 281 -0.89 22.43 1.32
N ARG A 282 -0.68 21.69 2.42
CA ARG A 282 0.47 21.93 3.30
C ARG A 282 1.76 21.39 2.66
N ARG A 283 2.74 22.27 2.52
CA ARG A 283 4.08 21.93 1.99
C ARG A 283 4.97 21.18 2.99
N ARG A 284 4.65 21.24 4.28
CA ARG A 284 5.40 20.56 5.34
C ARG A 284 4.86 19.15 5.57
N PHE A 285 5.77 18.18 5.60
CA PHE A 285 5.48 16.78 5.92
C PHE A 285 6.55 16.18 6.85
N ASN A 286 6.24 15.06 7.50
CA ASN A 286 7.20 14.34 8.32
C ASN A 286 8.17 13.54 7.45
N ARG A 287 9.45 13.94 7.45
CA ARG A 287 10.51 13.33 6.63
C ARG A 287 11.07 12.03 7.21
N ARG A 288 10.77 11.68 8.48
CA ARG A 288 11.36 10.50 9.16
C ARG A 288 11.09 9.21 8.39
N GLY A 289 9.85 9.01 7.94
CA GLY A 289 9.46 7.82 7.17
C GLY A 289 10.12 7.73 5.78
N ALA A 290 10.66 8.84 5.26
CA ALA A 290 11.30 8.86 3.94
C ALA A 290 12.73 8.30 3.96
N ILE A 291 13.40 8.26 5.12
CA ILE A 291 14.81 7.80 5.25
C ILE A 291 15.70 8.36 4.12
N GLY A 292 15.65 9.68 3.92
CA GLY A 292 16.46 10.35 2.90
C GLY A 292 15.95 10.28 1.45
N THR A 293 15.01 9.39 1.10
CA THR A 293 14.50 9.25 -0.29
C THR A 293 13.89 10.53 -0.86
N HIS A 294 13.32 11.39 -0.01
CA HIS A 294 12.85 12.73 -0.40
C HIS A 294 13.94 13.63 -1.03
N LYS A 295 15.23 13.31 -0.86
CA LYS A 295 16.34 14.04 -1.50
C LYS A 295 16.55 13.63 -2.96
N VAL A 296 16.17 12.40 -3.32
CA VAL A 296 16.37 11.79 -4.64
C VAL A 296 15.06 11.62 -5.42
N MET A 297 13.91 11.67 -4.74
CA MET A 297 12.59 11.76 -5.36
C MET A 297 12.27 13.20 -5.79
N ASN A 298 11.54 13.34 -6.89
CA ASN A 298 10.96 14.61 -7.30
C ASN A 298 9.70 14.88 -6.46
N VAL A 299 9.83 15.66 -5.39
CA VAL A 299 8.70 16.07 -4.53
C VAL A 299 8.25 17.46 -4.94
N LEU A 300 7.00 17.58 -5.39
CA LEU A 300 6.40 18.81 -5.89
C LEU A 300 5.33 19.31 -4.92
N PHE A 301 5.17 20.62 -4.83
CA PHE A 301 4.21 21.25 -3.93
C PHE A 301 3.29 22.19 -4.70
N PHE A 302 2.00 22.06 -4.46
CA PHE A 302 0.97 22.91 -5.04
C PHE A 302 0.03 23.39 -3.93
N ASP A 303 -0.53 24.58 -4.06
CA ASP A 303 -1.47 25.09 -3.08
C ASP A 303 -2.85 24.47 -3.34
N THR A 304 -3.21 24.28 -4.63
CA THR A 304 -4.40 23.54 -5.07
C THR A 304 -4.13 22.77 -6.37
N VAL A 305 -4.98 21.77 -6.67
CA VAL A 305 -4.95 21.04 -7.95
C VAL A 305 -5.30 21.91 -9.16
N ASN A 306 -5.92 23.07 -8.93
CA ASN A 306 -6.34 24.00 -9.97
C ASN A 306 -5.25 25.00 -10.40
N ASP A 307 -4.12 25.04 -9.69
CA ASP A 307 -2.97 25.88 -10.04
C ASP A 307 -2.49 25.56 -11.46
N ASP A 308 -2.10 26.56 -12.26
CA ASP A 308 -1.63 26.34 -13.64
C ASP A 308 -0.47 25.33 -13.68
N ALA A 309 0.48 25.46 -12.75
CA ALA A 309 1.62 24.54 -12.64
C ALA A 309 1.20 23.11 -12.27
N ALA A 310 0.16 22.96 -11.44
CA ALA A 310 -0.38 21.64 -11.09
C ALA A 310 -1.06 21.02 -12.32
N ARG A 311 -1.93 21.78 -13.00
CA ARG A 311 -2.61 21.35 -14.22
C ARG A 311 -1.63 20.94 -15.32
N GLN A 312 -0.61 21.75 -15.57
CA GLN A 312 0.44 21.41 -16.53
C GLN A 312 1.20 20.14 -16.13
N ARG A 313 1.45 19.93 -14.83
CA ARG A 313 2.15 18.73 -14.37
C ARG A 313 1.31 17.46 -14.54
N PHE A 314 0.01 17.56 -14.27
CA PHE A 314 -0.95 16.45 -14.35
C PHE A 314 -1.42 16.18 -15.79
N GLU A 315 -1.14 17.09 -16.73
CA GLU A 315 -1.45 16.90 -18.13
C GLU A 315 -0.84 15.60 -18.68
N GLY A 316 -1.66 14.86 -19.43
CA GLY A 316 -1.29 13.55 -19.97
C GLY A 316 -1.38 12.40 -18.96
N TYR A 317 -1.77 12.62 -17.70
CA TYR A 317 -2.05 11.53 -16.76
C TYR A 317 -3.54 11.22 -16.66
N GLU A 318 -3.84 9.93 -16.48
CA GLU A 318 -5.13 9.51 -15.94
C GLU A 318 -5.06 9.48 -14.41
N VAL A 319 -6.02 10.13 -13.75
CA VAL A 319 -6.02 10.25 -12.28
C VAL A 319 -6.85 9.15 -11.66
N TRP A 320 -6.22 8.34 -10.81
CA TRP A 320 -6.81 7.15 -10.19
C TRP A 320 -6.92 7.36 -8.67
N LEU A 321 -8.15 7.43 -8.14
CA LEU A 321 -8.40 7.68 -6.73
C LEU A 321 -8.29 6.40 -5.90
N LEU A 322 -7.32 6.32 -5.01
CA LEU A 322 -7.16 5.20 -4.10
C LEU A 322 -8.20 5.28 -2.97
N TYR A 323 -9.15 4.35 -2.96
CA TYR A 323 -10.22 4.34 -1.96
C TYR A 323 -9.68 4.00 -0.56
N PRO A 324 -10.05 4.75 0.50
CA PRO A 324 -9.35 4.66 1.79
C PRO A 324 -9.92 3.63 2.79
N TYR A 325 -11.10 3.04 2.52
CA TYR A 325 -11.73 1.95 3.31
C TYR A 325 -12.07 2.23 4.78
N TYR A 326 -11.98 3.47 5.22
CA TYR A 326 -12.23 3.79 6.61
C TYR A 326 -13.74 3.91 6.90
N PRO A 327 -14.28 3.21 7.91
CA PRO A 327 -15.68 3.33 8.32
C PRO A 327 -15.94 4.60 9.13
N ASN A 328 -14.93 5.11 9.84
CA ASN A 328 -15.01 6.25 10.76
C ASN A 328 -14.14 7.40 10.23
N LEU A 329 -14.63 8.07 9.21
CA LEU A 329 -13.91 9.08 8.44
C LEU A 329 -14.23 10.51 8.89
N VAL A 330 -13.22 11.38 8.84
CA VAL A 330 -13.45 12.81 8.70
C VAL A 330 -13.93 13.06 7.27
N MET A 331 -15.18 13.48 7.14
CA MET A 331 -15.79 13.80 5.87
C MET A 331 -15.48 15.26 5.51
N TYR A 332 -14.74 15.48 4.43
CA TYR A 332 -14.63 16.83 3.86
C TYR A 332 -16.01 17.31 3.38
N GLU A 333 -16.27 18.62 3.51
CA GLU A 333 -17.53 19.28 3.12
C GLU A 333 -18.80 18.84 3.89
N ALA A 334 -18.69 17.99 4.92
CA ALA A 334 -19.86 17.58 5.72
C ALA A 334 -20.36 18.67 6.69
N GLU A 335 -19.54 19.67 7.03
CA GLU A 335 -19.91 20.75 7.96
C GLU A 335 -20.41 21.99 7.21
N GLY A 336 -21.69 22.33 7.39
CA GLY A 336 -22.21 23.66 7.10
C GLY A 336 -21.54 24.69 8.02
N LYS A 337 -21.24 25.89 7.49
CA LYS A 337 -20.47 26.97 8.16
C LYS A 337 -21.03 27.47 9.52
N GLU A 338 -22.16 26.95 10.02
CA GLU A 338 -22.92 27.57 11.10
C GLU A 338 -22.76 26.89 12.48
N ASP A 339 -22.18 25.70 12.59
CA ASP A 339 -22.19 24.96 13.87
C ASP A 339 -20.79 24.59 14.40
N ALA A 340 -19.93 25.61 14.51
CA ALA A 340 -18.57 25.48 15.07
C ALA A 340 -18.56 25.07 16.58
N SER A 341 -19.72 25.04 17.24
CA SER A 341 -19.95 24.47 18.57
C SER A 341 -19.92 22.94 18.58
N SER A 342 -20.16 22.28 17.44
CA SER A 342 -20.14 20.82 17.29
C SER A 342 -18.76 20.23 17.02
N ASN A 343 -17.69 20.97 17.38
CA ASN A 343 -16.28 20.53 17.37
C ASN A 343 -16.08 19.31 18.29
N SER A 344 -16.61 18.16 17.87
CA SER A 344 -16.38 16.86 18.48
C SER A 344 -14.97 16.43 18.09
N SER A 345 -14.11 16.39 19.08
CA SER A 345 -12.66 16.18 19.00
C SER A 345 -12.26 14.76 18.56
N THR A 346 -13.18 13.92 18.09
CA THR A 346 -12.95 12.48 17.86
C THR A 346 -13.48 11.99 16.51
N PHE A 347 -12.82 10.98 15.94
CA PHE A 347 -13.22 10.31 14.70
C PHE A 347 -14.46 9.39 14.86
N VAL A 348 -14.97 9.22 16.08
CA VAL A 348 -16.02 8.25 16.42
C VAL A 348 -17.36 8.97 16.47
N ARG A 349 -18.11 8.95 15.36
CA ARG A 349 -19.39 9.65 15.20
C ARG A 349 -20.50 8.69 14.78
N HIS A 350 -20.75 7.66 15.59
CA HIS A 350 -21.74 6.62 15.25
C HIS A 350 -23.17 7.16 15.04
N GLU A 351 -23.50 8.33 15.56
CA GLU A 351 -24.84 8.91 15.38
C GLU A 351 -24.94 9.81 14.13
N ASP A 352 -23.82 10.09 13.45
CA ASP A 352 -23.79 10.94 12.26
C ASP A 352 -24.50 10.25 11.07
N PRO A 353 -25.57 10.85 10.52
CA PRO A 353 -26.34 10.25 9.42
C PRO A 353 -25.52 10.04 8.14
N VAL A 354 -24.56 10.93 7.85
CA VAL A 354 -23.66 10.79 6.70
C VAL A 354 -22.72 9.63 6.95
N LEU A 355 -22.16 9.50 8.15
CA LEU A 355 -21.31 8.36 8.49
C LEU A 355 -22.08 7.04 8.42
N GLN A 356 -23.33 7.01 8.90
CA GLN A 356 -24.21 5.85 8.79
C GLN A 356 -24.51 5.49 7.33
N ALA A 357 -24.78 6.48 6.47
CA ALA A 357 -24.95 6.25 5.04
C ALA A 357 -23.68 5.69 4.36
N TRP A 358 -22.50 6.20 4.73
CA TRP A 358 -21.23 5.62 4.28
C TRP A 358 -21.09 4.17 4.76
N GLY A 359 -21.37 3.89 6.04
CA GLY A 359 -21.31 2.55 6.61
C GLY A 359 -22.28 1.56 5.95
N ALA A 360 -23.50 1.99 5.63
CA ALA A 360 -24.53 1.17 5.01
C ALA A 360 -24.13 0.63 3.64
N THR A 361 -23.30 1.37 2.89
CA THR A 361 -22.81 0.96 1.57
C THR A 361 -21.68 -0.06 1.63
N GLN A 362 -21.16 -0.37 2.82
CA GLN A 362 -20.09 -1.35 3.02
C GLN A 362 -18.83 -1.08 2.16
N HIS A 363 -18.54 0.19 1.88
CA HIS A 363 -17.47 0.69 0.99
C HIS A 363 -17.68 0.45 -0.51
N GLN A 364 -18.82 -0.09 -0.92
CA GLN A 364 -19.18 -0.15 -2.33
C GLN A 364 -19.67 1.22 -2.78
N LEU A 365 -19.08 1.77 -3.84
CA LEU A 365 -19.52 3.02 -4.45
C LEU A 365 -20.79 2.79 -5.30
N THR A 366 -21.88 2.40 -4.67
CA THR A 366 -23.21 2.32 -5.31
C THR A 366 -23.78 3.72 -5.58
N SER A 367 -24.88 3.81 -6.33
CA SER A 367 -25.59 5.08 -6.57
C SER A 367 -26.07 5.78 -5.28
N GLU A 368 -26.21 5.03 -4.20
CA GLU A 368 -26.64 5.53 -2.89
C GLU A 368 -25.47 5.99 -2.01
N HIS A 369 -24.22 5.64 -2.38
CA HIS A 369 -23.06 6.01 -1.58
C HIS A 369 -22.90 7.54 -1.57
N PRO A 370 -22.75 8.21 -0.40
CA PRO A 370 -22.77 9.68 -0.35
C PRO A 370 -21.68 10.35 -1.22
N LEU A 371 -20.50 9.75 -1.31
CA LEU A 371 -19.47 10.17 -2.27
C LEU A 371 -19.94 10.14 -3.73
N VAL A 372 -20.69 9.12 -4.14
CA VAL A 372 -21.22 8.98 -5.51
C VAL A 372 -22.39 9.92 -5.75
N VAL A 373 -23.24 10.13 -4.75
CA VAL A 373 -24.31 11.14 -4.83
C VAL A 373 -23.74 12.52 -5.17
N LEU A 374 -22.61 12.89 -4.58
CA LEU A 374 -21.91 14.15 -4.87
C LEU A 374 -21.07 14.09 -6.16
N TYR A 375 -20.50 12.93 -6.49
CA TYR A 375 -19.60 12.74 -7.62
C TYR A 375 -19.98 11.48 -8.42
N PRO A 376 -21.06 11.54 -9.23
CA PRO A 376 -21.64 10.35 -9.85
C PRO A 376 -20.70 9.61 -10.81
N HIS A 377 -19.68 10.29 -11.34
CA HIS A 377 -18.71 9.67 -12.24
C HIS A 377 -17.80 8.65 -11.51
N LEU A 378 -17.64 8.75 -10.20
CA LEU A 378 -16.71 7.89 -9.45
C LEU A 378 -17.14 6.41 -9.40
N CYS A 379 -18.42 6.10 -9.58
CA CYS A 379 -18.89 4.71 -9.63
C CYS A 379 -18.80 4.08 -11.04
N GLN A 380 -18.46 4.86 -12.07
CA GLN A 380 -18.52 4.40 -13.46
C GLN A 380 -17.34 3.51 -13.84
N GLN A 381 -16.17 3.75 -13.26
CA GLN A 381 -14.95 3.02 -13.59
C GLN A 381 -14.18 2.68 -12.32
N THR A 382 -14.18 1.38 -11.98
CA THR A 382 -13.45 0.84 -10.84
C THR A 382 -12.29 -0.02 -11.29
N VAL A 383 -11.21 0.02 -10.52
CA VAL A 383 -10.03 -0.83 -10.70
C VAL A 383 -9.84 -1.62 -9.41
N PHE A 384 -9.72 -2.93 -9.53
CA PHE A 384 -9.47 -3.82 -8.39
C PHE A 384 -8.04 -4.31 -8.46
N LEU A 385 -7.22 -3.95 -7.47
CA LEU A 385 -5.81 -4.34 -7.44
C LEU A 385 -5.62 -5.85 -7.18
N ASP A 386 -6.62 -6.48 -6.58
CA ASP A 386 -6.71 -7.92 -6.35
C ASP A 386 -7.24 -8.72 -7.57
N ASP A 387 -7.74 -8.05 -8.61
CA ASP A 387 -8.13 -8.67 -9.88
C ASP A 387 -7.20 -8.23 -11.02
N ASP A 388 -6.41 -9.18 -11.51
CA ASP A 388 -5.42 -8.94 -12.56
C ASP A 388 -6.04 -8.54 -13.89
N ARG A 389 -7.22 -9.08 -14.22
CA ARG A 389 -7.90 -8.76 -15.48
C ARG A 389 -8.43 -7.34 -15.42
N SER A 390 -9.07 -6.97 -14.30
CA SER A 390 -9.51 -5.59 -14.04
C SER A 390 -8.33 -4.63 -14.19
N LEU A 391 -7.23 -4.86 -13.46
CA LEU A 391 -6.06 -4.00 -13.47
C LEU A 391 -5.41 -3.91 -14.86
N ALA A 392 -5.11 -5.05 -15.51
CA ALA A 392 -4.45 -5.08 -16.81
C ALA A 392 -5.28 -4.38 -17.89
N SER A 393 -6.60 -4.63 -17.92
CA SER A 393 -7.52 -3.96 -18.86
C SER A 393 -7.49 -2.44 -18.68
N CYS A 394 -7.50 -1.96 -17.43
CA CYS A 394 -7.46 -0.54 -17.13
C CYS A 394 -6.13 0.12 -17.50
N VAL A 395 -4.99 -0.53 -17.22
CA VAL A 395 -3.66 -0.03 -17.62
C VAL A 395 -3.51 -0.04 -19.15
N GLN A 396 -3.99 -1.09 -19.82
CA GLN A 396 -3.98 -1.17 -21.28
C GLN A 396 -4.84 -0.08 -21.91
N ASP A 397 -5.96 0.28 -21.29
CA ASP A 397 -6.79 1.39 -21.74
C ASP A 397 -6.04 2.74 -21.70
N VAL A 398 -5.33 3.03 -20.61
CA VAL A 398 -4.47 4.23 -20.47
C VAL A 398 -3.42 4.25 -21.60
N LYS A 399 -2.77 3.11 -21.85
CA LYS A 399 -1.77 2.95 -22.93
C LYS A 399 -2.38 3.19 -24.31
N ARG A 400 -3.54 2.59 -24.61
CA ARG A 400 -4.25 2.77 -25.91
C ARG A 400 -4.63 4.23 -26.17
N ARG A 401 -5.01 4.95 -25.12
CA ARG A 401 -5.32 6.39 -25.18
C ARG A 401 -4.08 7.27 -25.31
N LYS A 402 -2.87 6.68 -25.38
CA LYS A 402 -1.58 7.36 -25.51
C LYS A 402 -1.34 8.40 -24.42
N LEU A 403 -1.85 8.14 -23.23
CA LEU A 403 -1.58 8.96 -22.06
C LEU A 403 -0.14 8.69 -21.59
N ARG A 404 0.47 9.71 -20.97
CA ARG A 404 1.83 9.63 -20.42
C ARG A 404 1.92 8.66 -19.23
N GLY A 405 0.85 8.52 -18.45
CA GLY A 405 0.89 7.68 -17.26
C GLY A 405 -0.36 7.69 -16.39
N ILE A 406 -0.21 7.11 -15.21
CA ILE A 406 -1.23 7.04 -14.16
C ILE A 406 -0.78 7.88 -12.96
N LEU A 407 -1.64 8.79 -12.51
CA LEU A 407 -1.45 9.60 -11.31
C LEU A 407 -2.35 9.06 -10.19
N LEU A 408 -1.74 8.39 -9.22
CA LEU A 408 -2.45 7.79 -8.09
C LEU A 408 -2.78 8.90 -7.06
N ALA A 409 -4.05 9.29 -6.98
CA ALA A 409 -4.57 10.23 -5.99
C ALA A 409 -4.84 9.52 -4.67
N VAL A 410 -4.17 9.95 -3.61
CA VAL A 410 -4.14 9.31 -2.29
C VAL A 410 -4.80 10.24 -1.27
N PRO A 411 -5.96 9.86 -0.70
CA PRO A 411 -6.60 10.60 0.38
C PRO A 411 -5.73 10.65 1.65
N GLU A 412 -5.97 11.66 2.49
CA GLU A 412 -5.38 11.71 3.83
C GLU A 412 -5.90 10.57 4.70
N GLU A 413 -5.03 10.07 5.58
CA GLU A 413 -5.36 9.05 6.56
C GLU A 413 -6.60 9.46 7.39
N GLY A 414 -7.56 8.55 7.50
CA GLY A 414 -8.77 8.76 8.28
C GLY A 414 -9.72 9.81 7.71
N CYS A 415 -9.55 10.23 6.44
CA CYS A 415 -10.44 11.20 5.78
C CYS A 415 -11.14 10.63 4.54
N SER A 416 -12.32 11.13 4.22
CA SER A 416 -12.93 10.90 2.91
C SER A 416 -12.02 11.46 1.81
N PRO A 417 -12.14 10.99 0.56
CA PRO A 417 -11.49 11.67 -0.55
C PRO A 417 -11.85 13.16 -0.59
N HIS A 418 -10.84 14.02 -0.69
CA HIS A 418 -11.06 15.45 -0.76
C HIS A 418 -11.82 15.80 -2.07
N PRO A 419 -12.79 16.73 -2.03
CA PRO A 419 -13.59 17.19 -3.18
C PRO A 419 -12.80 17.47 -4.46
N CYS A 420 -11.64 18.11 -4.33
CA CYS A 420 -10.80 18.43 -5.48
C CYS A 420 -10.20 17.17 -6.13
N PHE A 421 -9.91 16.13 -5.35
CA PHE A 421 -9.46 14.84 -5.88
C PHE A 421 -10.62 14.08 -6.50
N CYS A 422 -11.82 14.11 -5.89
CA CYS A 422 -13.03 13.52 -6.48
C CYS A 422 -13.32 14.08 -7.87
N LYS A 423 -13.29 15.41 -8.02
CA LYS A 423 -13.52 16.09 -9.30
C LYS A 423 -12.44 15.78 -10.34
N LEU A 424 -11.19 15.63 -9.91
CA LEU A 424 -10.04 15.37 -10.79
C LEU A 424 -9.94 13.90 -11.22
N SER A 425 -10.51 12.98 -10.44
CA SER A 425 -10.30 11.54 -10.62
C SER A 425 -11.18 10.96 -11.73
N HIS A 426 -10.57 10.06 -12.50
CA HIS A 426 -11.18 9.37 -13.64
C HIS A 426 -11.66 7.96 -13.25
N ARG A 427 -10.95 7.30 -12.33
CA ARG A 427 -11.29 5.97 -11.81
C ARG A 427 -11.14 5.91 -10.31
N VAL A 428 -11.84 4.97 -9.68
CA VAL A 428 -11.61 4.60 -8.29
C VAL A 428 -10.88 3.26 -8.22
N VAL A 429 -9.82 3.22 -7.41
CA VAL A 429 -8.97 2.05 -7.21
C VAL A 429 -9.23 1.47 -5.83
N TYR A 430 -9.54 0.19 -5.81
CA TYR A 430 -9.70 -0.62 -4.63
C TYR A 430 -8.47 -1.51 -4.44
N VAL A 431 -7.87 -1.51 -3.25
CA VAL A 431 -6.87 -2.51 -2.84
C VAL A 431 -7.44 -3.92 -2.92
N THR A 432 -8.66 -4.08 -2.43
CA THR A 432 -9.42 -5.34 -2.43
C THR A 432 -10.88 -5.04 -2.73
N SER A 433 -11.56 -5.89 -3.50
CA SER A 433 -13.00 -5.73 -3.73
C SER A 433 -13.76 -5.66 -2.39
N PRO A 434 -14.61 -4.64 -2.15
CA PRO A 434 -15.36 -4.52 -0.90
C PRO A 434 -16.22 -5.75 -0.57
N SER A 435 -16.64 -6.54 -1.56
CA SER A 435 -17.43 -7.76 -1.39
C SER A 435 -16.71 -8.87 -0.62
N PHE A 436 -15.38 -8.86 -0.60
CA PHE A 436 -14.58 -9.86 0.11
C PHE A 436 -14.19 -9.41 1.53
N LEU A 437 -14.48 -8.17 1.91
CA LEU A 437 -14.05 -7.62 3.20
C LEU A 437 -15.09 -7.88 4.30
N PRO A 438 -14.66 -8.28 5.52
CA PRO A 438 -15.57 -8.51 6.63
C PRO A 438 -16.23 -7.20 7.09
N HIS A 439 -17.54 -7.09 6.89
CA HIS A 439 -18.27 -5.84 7.11
C HIS A 439 -18.31 -5.36 8.57
N GLN A 440 -18.25 -6.28 9.53
CA GLN A 440 -18.28 -6.00 10.97
C GLN A 440 -16.93 -5.60 11.56
N THR A 441 -15.85 -5.56 10.75
CA THR A 441 -14.51 -5.22 11.23
C THR A 441 -14.18 -3.76 10.91
N GLN A 442 -13.70 -3.03 11.91
CA GLN A 442 -13.11 -1.72 11.70
C GLN A 442 -11.85 -1.87 10.83
N ARG A 443 -11.86 -1.27 9.65
CA ARG A 443 -10.84 -1.49 8.62
C ARG A 443 -10.42 -0.21 7.93
N GLY A 444 -9.22 -0.21 7.36
CA GLY A 444 -8.68 0.95 6.68
C GLY A 444 -7.16 0.90 6.66
N LEU A 445 -6.60 1.01 5.47
CA LEU A 445 -5.17 1.03 5.28
C LEU A 445 -4.70 2.47 5.27
N ASN A 446 -3.66 2.76 6.06
CA ASN A 446 -3.02 4.06 5.96
C ASN A 446 -2.40 4.24 4.57
N PRO A 447 -2.18 5.50 4.13
CA PRO A 447 -1.57 5.80 2.84
C PRO A 447 -0.25 5.06 2.59
N ALA A 448 0.57 4.78 3.62
CA ALA A 448 1.83 4.07 3.45
C ALA A 448 1.65 2.60 3.03
N LEU A 449 0.63 1.92 3.56
CA LEU A 449 0.34 0.51 3.21
C LEU A 449 -0.41 0.42 1.88
N SER A 450 -1.44 1.23 1.68
CA SER A 450 -2.27 1.18 0.47
C SER A 450 -1.49 1.60 -0.78
N THR A 451 -0.62 2.62 -0.69
CA THR A 451 0.24 3.02 -1.81
C THR A 451 1.32 1.99 -2.12
N ALA A 452 1.86 1.28 -1.13
CA ALA A 452 2.83 0.23 -1.37
C ALA A 452 2.22 -0.88 -2.24
N ILE A 453 1.03 -1.34 -1.89
CA ILE A 453 0.27 -2.32 -2.68
C ILE A 453 -0.06 -1.76 -4.07
N ALA A 454 -0.62 -0.55 -4.14
CA ALA A 454 -1.03 0.04 -5.41
C ALA A 454 0.12 0.21 -6.39
N LEU A 455 1.27 0.72 -5.93
CA LEU A 455 2.44 0.94 -6.78
C LEU A 455 3.08 -0.38 -7.24
N GLU A 456 3.13 -1.40 -6.39
CA GLU A 456 3.61 -2.72 -6.78
C GLU A 456 2.72 -3.31 -7.88
N ARG A 457 1.40 -3.33 -7.65
CA ARG A 457 0.43 -3.90 -8.60
C ARG A 457 0.44 -3.14 -9.93
N LEU A 458 0.42 -1.80 -9.87
CA LEU A 458 0.50 -0.95 -11.07
C LEU A 458 1.76 -1.22 -11.88
N ARG A 459 2.92 -1.31 -11.22
CA ARG A 459 4.19 -1.51 -11.93
C ARG A 459 4.25 -2.90 -12.57
N CYS A 460 3.82 -3.94 -11.86
CA CYS A 460 3.70 -5.29 -12.42
C CYS A 460 2.74 -5.34 -13.62
N ALA A 461 1.61 -4.65 -13.55
CA ALA A 461 0.67 -4.58 -14.66
C ALA A 461 1.24 -3.83 -15.87
N VAL A 462 1.96 -2.72 -15.66
CA VAL A 462 2.63 -1.97 -16.74
C VAL A 462 3.68 -2.82 -17.46
N ASP A 463 4.56 -3.51 -16.73
CA ASP A 463 5.62 -4.34 -17.32
C ASP A 463 5.06 -5.50 -18.15
N SER A 464 3.97 -6.09 -17.69
CA SER A 464 3.35 -7.24 -18.34
C SER A 464 2.71 -6.90 -19.71
N LEU A 465 2.40 -5.63 -19.94
CA LEU A 465 1.93 -5.15 -21.25
C LEU A 465 3.05 -5.04 -22.28
N CYS A 466 4.32 -5.00 -21.86
CA CYS A 466 5.46 -5.01 -22.78
C CYS A 466 5.61 -6.36 -23.48
N LEU A 467 5.35 -7.45 -22.75
CA LEU A 467 5.56 -8.83 -23.20
C LEU A 467 4.49 -9.31 -24.20
N THR A 468 3.29 -8.72 -24.15
CA THR A 468 2.17 -9.07 -25.04
C THR A 468 2.21 -8.33 -26.39
N SER A 469 3.22 -7.50 -26.64
CA SER A 469 3.35 -6.71 -27.87
C SER A 469 4.02 -7.43 -29.07
N TRP A 470 4.16 -8.76 -29.02
CA TRP A 470 4.52 -9.56 -30.20
C TRP A 470 3.29 -10.25 -30.82
N PRO A 471 2.74 -9.69 -31.91
CA PRO A 471 2.08 -10.48 -32.95
C PRO A 471 2.89 -10.37 -34.24
N ASN A 472 3.24 -11.52 -34.86
CA ASN A 472 3.55 -11.77 -36.29
C ASN A 472 4.47 -13.02 -36.33
N GLY A 473 4.22 -14.14 -37.00
CA GLY A 473 3.24 -14.64 -37.97
C GLY A 473 3.76 -16.04 -38.41
N PRO A 474 3.01 -16.86 -39.16
CA PRO A 474 3.48 -18.17 -39.57
C PRO A 474 4.50 -18.06 -40.72
N GLY A 475 5.63 -18.74 -40.59
CA GLY A 475 6.48 -19.16 -41.71
C GLY A 475 7.67 -18.25 -42.06
N SER A 476 8.87 -18.77 -41.82
CA SER A 476 9.92 -18.90 -42.85
C SER A 476 11.06 -19.74 -42.29
N HIS A 477 11.06 -21.02 -42.66
CA HIS A 477 12.31 -21.76 -42.80
C HIS A 477 13.13 -21.09 -43.91
N CYS A 478 14.38 -20.75 -43.64
CA CYS A 478 15.44 -20.67 -44.64
C CYS A 478 16.79 -20.91 -43.97
N VAL A 479 17.32 -22.11 -44.27
CA VAL A 479 18.71 -22.61 -44.29
C VAL A 479 19.62 -22.30 -43.11
#